data_AF-A0A529FB86-F1
#
_entry.id   AF-A0A529FB86-F1
#
_cell.length_a   1.000
_cell.length_b   1.000
_cell.length_c   1.000
_cell.angle_alpha   90.00
_cell.angle_beta   90.00
_cell.angle_gamma   90.00
#
_symmetry.space_group_name_H-M   'P 1'
#
loop_
_entity.id
_entity.type
_entity.pdbx_description
1 polymer ?
#
loop_
_entity_poly.entity_id
_entity_poly.type
_entity_poly.pdbx_seq_one_letter_code
_entity_poly.pdbx_strand_id
1 'polypeptide(L)'
;MTSLGATFSPDGIRFAAWSSSARRLWVSIFDDSGAHEIDRLELQPQGEGGHALLVSGLSDGVRYGFRADGDYAPERGLWFDPEKLLADPYAIEIDRPYQYHWRLAAKRNEGADT
;
A
#
# COMPACT_ATOMS: atom_id res chain seq x y z
N MET A 1 19.73 -5.43 7.44
CA MET A 1 18.59 -5.99 6.70
C MET A 1 17.35 -5.22 7.12
N THR A 2 16.82 -4.38 6.25
CA THR A 2 15.55 -3.68 6.48
C THR A 2 14.41 -4.69 6.32
N SER A 3 13.61 -4.89 7.36
CA SER A 3 12.41 -5.74 7.27
C SER A 3 11.35 -5.03 6.42
N LEU A 4 10.77 -5.78 5.48
CA LEU A 4 9.65 -5.37 4.61
C LEU A 4 8.33 -5.88 5.19
N GLY A 5 7.25 -5.25 4.77
CA GLY A 5 5.89 -5.46 5.26
C GLY A 5 5.56 -4.64 6.50
N ALA A 6 4.46 -5.02 7.17
CA ALA A 6 4.06 -4.45 8.45
C ALA A 6 4.75 -5.17 9.63
N THR A 7 5.45 -4.42 10.48
CA THR A 7 6.07 -4.92 11.70
C THR A 7 5.54 -4.16 12.90
N PHE A 8 4.86 -4.86 13.82
CA PHE A 8 4.37 -4.29 15.06
C PHE A 8 5.49 -4.14 16.11
N SER A 9 5.47 -3.04 16.86
CA SER A 9 6.31 -2.78 18.04
C SER A 9 5.52 -1.99 19.10
N PRO A 10 6.05 -1.84 20.33
CA PRO A 10 5.42 -0.99 21.35
C PRO A 10 5.23 0.48 20.94
N ASP A 11 6.01 0.96 19.96
CA ASP A 11 5.96 2.34 19.48
C ASP A 11 4.94 2.55 18.35
N GLY A 12 4.36 1.46 17.83
CA GLY A 12 3.39 1.46 16.74
C GLY A 12 3.66 0.39 15.68
N ILE A 13 3.20 0.62 14.45
CA ILE A 13 3.44 -0.29 13.31
C ILE A 13 4.38 0.38 12.33
N ARG A 14 5.48 -0.30 12.00
CA ARG A 14 6.37 0.09 10.92
C ARG A 14 5.93 -0.60 9.63
N PHE A 15 5.53 0.19 8.64
CA PHE A 15 5.25 -0.28 7.29
C PHE A 15 6.48 -0.07 6.41
N ALA A 16 6.86 -1.08 5.64
CA ALA A 16 7.87 -0.92 4.60
C ALA A 16 7.54 -1.71 3.34
N ALA A 17 7.82 -1.10 2.20
CA ALA A 17 7.63 -1.71 0.90
C ALA A 17 8.86 -1.45 0.04
N TRP A 18 9.11 -2.34 -0.92
CA TRP A 18 10.16 -2.16 -1.89
C TRP A 18 9.57 -1.87 -3.27
N SER A 19 10.13 -0.88 -3.95
CA SER A 19 9.89 -0.64 -5.37
C SER A 19 11.08 0.08 -5.98
N SER A 20 11.64 -0.46 -7.06
CA SER A 20 12.70 0.20 -7.82
C SER A 20 12.21 1.37 -8.67
N SER A 21 10.90 1.46 -8.93
CA SER A 21 10.33 2.35 -9.96
C SER A 21 9.23 3.28 -9.44
N ALA A 22 8.73 3.05 -8.22
CA ALA A 22 7.76 3.96 -7.60
C ALA A 22 8.43 5.31 -7.32
N ARG A 23 7.74 6.39 -7.67
CA ARG A 23 8.13 7.75 -7.27
C ARG A 23 7.61 8.06 -5.87
N ARG A 24 6.44 7.52 -5.52
CA ARG A 24 5.80 7.67 -4.21
C ARG A 24 5.07 6.40 -3.82
N LEU A 25 4.97 6.17 -2.51
CA LEU A 25 4.35 4.99 -1.93
C LEU A 25 3.63 5.42 -0.66
N TRP A 26 2.39 4.97 -0.48
CA TRP A 26 1.57 5.29 0.68
C TRP A 26 1.06 4.02 1.34
N VAL A 27 0.90 4.06 2.66
CA VAL A 27 0.07 3.12 3.40
C VAL A 27 -1.30 3.75 3.59
N SER A 28 -2.34 3.01 3.22
CA SER A 28 -3.74 3.37 3.42
C SER A 28 -4.25 2.56 4.61
N ILE A 29 -4.71 3.23 5.66
CA ILE A 29 -5.21 2.64 6.89
C ILE A 29 -6.73 2.62 6.84
N PHE A 30 -7.34 1.52 7.27
CA PHE A 30 -8.79 1.34 7.23
C PHE A 30 -9.39 1.23 8.62
N ASP A 31 -10.70 1.50 8.71
CA ASP A 31 -11.48 1.26 9.92
C ASP A 31 -11.56 -0.24 10.31
N ASP A 32 -12.14 -0.51 11.48
CA ASP A 32 -12.31 -1.87 12.01
C ASP A 32 -13.22 -2.77 11.15
N SER A 33 -13.98 -2.21 10.21
CA SER A 33 -14.76 -2.97 9.24
C SER A 33 -13.96 -3.27 7.96
N GLY A 34 -12.86 -2.55 7.73
CA GLY A 34 -12.08 -2.55 6.49
C GLY A 34 -12.83 -1.92 5.32
N ALA A 35 -13.89 -1.15 5.56
CA ALA A 35 -14.75 -0.60 4.50
C ALA A 35 -14.36 0.81 4.08
N HIS A 36 -13.78 1.59 5.00
CA HIS A 36 -13.38 2.98 4.72
C HIS A 36 -11.91 3.20 5.03
N GLU A 37 -11.22 3.82 4.08
CA GLU A 37 -9.89 4.39 4.31
C GLU A 37 -10.04 5.59 5.26
N ILE A 38 -9.38 5.53 6.41
CA ILE A 38 -9.42 6.55 7.46
C ILE A 38 -8.17 7.44 7.45
N ASP A 39 -7.07 6.94 6.87
CA ASP A 39 -5.84 7.71 6.74
C ASP A 39 -5.00 7.18 5.56
N ARG A 40 -4.18 8.06 4.98
CA ARG A 40 -3.26 7.74 3.89
C ARG A 40 -1.94 8.46 4.14
N LEU A 41 -0.92 7.70 4.50
CA LEU A 41 0.36 8.22 4.96
C LEU A 41 1.48 7.86 3.98
N GLU A 42 2.27 8.86 3.56
CA GLU A 42 3.36 8.66 2.61
C GLU A 42 4.60 8.03 3.28
N LEU A 43 5.10 6.95 2.68
CA LEU A 43 6.32 6.28 3.13
C LEU A 43 7.54 7.04 2.65
N GLN A 44 8.51 7.19 3.54
CA GLN A 44 9.75 7.90 3.26
C GLN A 44 10.76 6.97 2.56
N PRO A 45 11.43 7.43 1.48
CA PRO A 45 12.50 6.67 0.84
C PRO A 45 13.63 6.36 1.84
N GLN A 46 14.12 5.13 1.83
CA GLN A 46 15.23 4.64 2.67
C GLN A 46 16.51 4.37 1.85
N GLY A 47 16.46 4.58 0.53
CA GLY A 47 17.51 4.16 -0.41
C GLY A 47 17.29 2.75 -0.95
N GLU A 48 17.99 2.42 -2.05
CA GLU A 48 17.96 1.11 -2.71
C GLU A 48 16.53 0.59 -3.06
N GLY A 49 15.59 1.51 -3.30
CA GLY A 49 14.19 1.21 -3.60
C GLY A 49 13.32 0.88 -2.39
N GLY A 50 13.86 0.95 -1.17
CA GLY A 50 13.08 0.79 0.06
C GLY A 50 12.30 2.05 0.41
N HIS A 51 11.06 1.88 0.86
CA HIS A 51 10.21 2.92 1.43
C HIS A 51 9.73 2.46 2.80
N ALA A 52 9.69 3.36 3.78
CA ALA A 52 9.21 3.01 5.12
C ALA A 52 8.61 4.18 5.89
N LEU A 53 7.71 3.85 6.82
CA LEU A 53 7.13 4.76 7.80
C LEU A 53 6.81 4.02 9.10
N LEU A 54 7.10 4.62 10.24
CA LEU A 54 6.59 4.19 11.53
C LEU A 54 5.35 5.03 11.87
N VAL A 55 4.22 4.37 12.12
CA VAL A 55 2.96 5.03 12.50
C VAL A 55 2.68 4.69 13.96
N SER A 56 2.77 5.69 14.83
CA SER A 56 2.53 5.54 16.26
C SER A 56 1.05 5.48 16.59
N GLY A 57 0.71 4.78 17.69
CA GLY A 57 -0.66 4.68 18.19
C GLY A 57 -1.53 3.63 17.49
N LEU A 58 -1.00 2.94 16.47
CA LEU A 58 -1.66 1.78 15.88
C LEU A 58 -1.45 0.54 16.75
N SER A 59 -2.52 -0.22 16.95
CA SER A 59 -2.51 -1.50 17.65
C SER A 59 -2.45 -2.68 16.69
N ASP A 60 -2.29 -3.88 17.22
CA ASP A 60 -2.50 -5.11 16.47
C ASP A 60 -3.92 -5.16 15.83
N GLY A 61 -4.05 -5.88 14.71
CA GLY A 61 -5.30 -6.03 13.96
C GLY A 61 -5.66 -4.90 12.99
N VAL A 62 -4.79 -3.90 12.82
CA VAL A 62 -5.02 -2.80 11.87
C VAL A 62 -5.04 -3.32 10.43
N ARG A 63 -6.11 -2.95 9.71
CA ARG A 63 -6.25 -3.21 8.28
C ARG A 63 -5.56 -2.12 7.48
N TYR A 64 -4.77 -2.54 6.50
CA TYR A 64 -4.05 -1.63 5.63
C TYR A 64 -3.90 -2.19 4.23
N GLY A 65 -3.57 -1.31 3.30
CA GLY A 65 -3.02 -1.66 2.00
C GLY A 65 -2.02 -0.59 1.55
N PHE A 66 -1.34 -0.85 0.45
CA PHE A 66 -0.42 0.11 -0.15
C PHE A 66 -1.05 0.78 -1.37
N ARG A 67 -0.57 1.99 -1.68
CA ARG A 67 -0.81 2.66 -2.96
C ARG A 67 0.53 3.12 -3.49
N ALA A 68 0.72 3.10 -4.80
CA ALA A 68 1.99 3.48 -5.41
C ALA A 68 1.76 4.37 -6.64
N ASP A 69 2.55 5.43 -6.74
CA ASP A 69 2.60 6.29 -7.92
C ASP A 69 3.97 6.21 -8.59
N GLY A 70 3.96 6.42 -9.90
CA GLY A 70 5.11 6.28 -10.78
C GLY A 70 4.70 6.47 -12.24
N ASP A 71 5.59 6.03 -13.13
CA ASP A 71 5.33 6.10 -14.57
C ASP A 71 4.13 5.23 -14.94
N TYR A 72 3.16 5.82 -15.64
CA TYR A 72 2.09 5.09 -16.31
C TYR A 72 2.37 5.09 -17.81
N ALA A 73 2.95 3.99 -18.30
CA ALA A 73 3.30 3.75 -19.69
C ALA A 73 3.09 2.25 -19.98
N PRO A 74 1.82 1.81 -20.14
CA PRO A 74 1.47 0.40 -20.31
C PRO A 74 2.21 -0.31 -21.44
N GLU A 75 2.48 0.39 -22.54
CA GLU A 75 3.25 -0.08 -23.69
C GLU A 75 4.72 -0.39 -23.35
N ARG A 76 5.22 0.13 -22.23
CA ARG A 76 6.55 -0.16 -21.66
C ARG A 76 6.48 -1.09 -20.43
N GLY A 77 5.29 -1.60 -20.10
CA GLY A 77 5.06 -2.43 -18.92
C GLY A 77 5.00 -1.67 -17.60
N LEU A 78 4.84 -0.34 -17.64
CA LEU A 78 4.75 0.50 -16.43
C LEU A 78 3.28 0.83 -16.15
N TRP A 79 2.77 0.34 -15.03
CA TRP A 79 1.33 0.35 -14.71
C TRP A 79 0.99 1.07 -13.39
N PHE A 80 1.84 1.99 -12.94
CA PHE A 80 1.60 2.68 -11.67
C PHE A 80 0.30 3.48 -11.70
N ASP A 81 -0.56 3.19 -10.73
CA ASP A 81 -1.84 3.85 -10.55
C ASP A 81 -2.13 4.00 -9.05
N PRO A 82 -2.01 5.22 -8.49
CA PRO A 82 -2.23 5.45 -7.06
C PRO A 82 -3.70 5.27 -6.64
N GLU A 83 -4.65 5.24 -7.59
CA GLU A 83 -6.06 4.98 -7.31
C GLU A 83 -6.35 3.49 -7.04
N LYS A 84 -5.39 2.60 -7.29
CA LYS A 84 -5.52 1.17 -6.99
C LYS A 84 -4.95 0.85 -5.61
N LEU A 85 -5.77 0.24 -4.77
CA LEU A 85 -5.30 -0.36 -3.53
C LEU A 85 -4.53 -1.65 -3.85
N LEU A 86 -3.33 -1.76 -3.30
CA LEU A 86 -2.41 -2.89 -3.47
C LEU A 86 -2.34 -3.66 -2.15
N ALA A 87 -2.38 -4.99 -2.24
CA ALA A 87 -2.04 -5.84 -1.11
C ALA A 87 -0.53 -5.75 -0.85
N ASP A 88 -0.13 -5.79 0.42
CA ASP A 88 1.28 -5.94 0.78
C ASP A 88 1.79 -7.33 0.34
N PRO A 89 2.83 -7.42 -0.51
CA PRO A 89 3.45 -8.69 -0.87
C PRO A 89 4.02 -9.47 0.33
N TYR A 90 4.25 -8.77 1.46
CA TYR A 90 4.80 -9.31 2.70
C TYR A 90 3.75 -9.42 3.83
N ALA A 91 2.46 -9.22 3.54
CA ALA A 91 1.42 -9.41 4.54
C ALA A 91 1.43 -10.84 5.10
N ILE A 92 1.39 -10.95 6.42
CA ILE A 92 1.31 -12.24 7.13
C ILE A 92 -0.13 -12.79 7.19
N GLU A 93 -1.13 -11.92 7.00
CA GLU A 93 -2.55 -12.26 7.01
C GLU A 93 -3.30 -11.38 6.01
N ILE A 94 -4.29 -11.96 5.32
CA ILE A 94 -5.22 -11.25 4.45
C ILE A 94 -6.60 -11.33 5.09
N ASP A 95 -7.21 -10.17 5.36
CA ASP A 95 -8.41 -10.07 6.21
C ASP A 95 -9.68 -10.68 5.58
N ARG A 96 -9.75 -10.77 4.25
CA ARG A 96 -10.89 -11.34 3.51
C ARG A 96 -10.50 -11.90 2.13
N PRO A 97 -11.31 -12.79 1.54
CA PRO A 97 -11.10 -13.26 0.17
C PRO A 97 -11.13 -12.11 -0.84
N TYR A 98 -10.26 -12.19 -1.84
CA TYR A 98 -10.32 -11.27 -2.98
C TYR A 98 -11.65 -11.39 -3.71
N GLN A 99 -12.33 -10.27 -3.91
CA GLN A 99 -13.51 -10.18 -4.74
C GLN A 99 -13.18 -9.38 -6.00
N TYR A 100 -13.24 -10.04 -7.15
CA TYR A 100 -13.03 -9.36 -8.41
C TYR A 100 -14.13 -8.34 -8.67
N HIS A 101 -13.72 -7.13 -9.04
CA HIS A 101 -14.58 -6.09 -9.59
C HIS A 101 -13.94 -5.53 -10.86
N TRP A 102 -14.71 -5.33 -11.92
CA TRP A 102 -14.19 -4.92 -13.23
C TRP A 102 -13.38 -3.61 -13.19
N ARG A 103 -13.69 -2.71 -12.24
CA ARG A 103 -12.93 -1.46 -11.99
C ARG A 103 -11.46 -1.69 -11.63
N LEU A 104 -11.10 -2.87 -11.13
CA LEU A 104 -9.71 -3.25 -10.86
C LEU A 104 -8.91 -3.46 -12.16
N ALA A 105 -9.60 -3.77 -13.27
CA ALA A 105 -9.00 -3.89 -14.59
C ALA A 105 -9.12 -2.61 -15.44
N ALA A 106 -9.83 -1.58 -14.95
CA ALA A 106 -9.90 -0.29 -15.62
C ALA A 106 -8.54 0.39 -15.62
N LYS A 107 -8.20 1.04 -16.73
CA LYS A 107 -6.94 1.80 -16.85
C LYS A 107 -6.93 2.99 -15.89
N ARG A 108 -5.74 3.53 -15.67
CA ARG A 108 -5.55 4.73 -14.86
C ARG A 108 -6.41 5.87 -15.41
N ASN A 109 -7.11 6.58 -14.54
CA ASN A 109 -8.10 7.63 -14.85
C ASN A 109 -9.40 7.16 -15.56
N GLU A 110 -9.59 5.86 -15.77
CA GLU A 110 -10.85 5.28 -16.29
C GLU A 110 -11.63 4.50 -15.20
N GLY A 111 -10.99 4.25 -14.06
CA GLY A 111 -11.57 3.60 -12.89
C GLY A 111 -12.04 4.59 -11.82
N ALA A 112 -12.49 4.05 -10.69
CA ALA A 112 -12.63 4.81 -9.45
C ALA A 112 -11.47 4.46 -8.52
N ASP A 113 -11.25 5.29 -7.50
CA ASP A 113 -10.44 4.91 -6.33
C ASP A 113 -11.06 3.64 -5.72
N THR A 114 -10.27 2.56 -5.70
CA THR A 114 -10.70 1.22 -5.28
C THR A 114 -10.25 0.89 -3.88
#